data_AF-A0A2D8XN09-F1
#
_entry.id   AF-A0A2D8XN09-F1
#
_cell.length_a   1.000
_cell.length_b   1.000
_cell.length_c   1.000
_cell.angle_alpha   90.00
_cell.angle_beta   90.00
_cell.angle_gamma   90.00
#
_symmetry.space_group_name_H-M   'P 1'
#
loop_
_entity.id
_entity.type
_entity.pdbx_description
1 polymer ?
#
loop_
_entity_poly.entity_id
_entity_poly.type
_entity_poly.pdbx_seq_one_letter_code
_entity_poly.pdbx_strand_id
1 'polypeptide(L)'
;MDDVAQAVWSGKAQFFPLQKSAIITEIVDYPQKAMCRIWLAGGDLDELMDAEKSIAYWARTQGCDGMEIVGRRGWSRQLKDYRQSAVVLMKDFSDE
;
A
#
# COMPACT_ATOMS: atom_id res chain seq x y z
N MET A 1 1.56 -11.88 -12.96
CA MET A 1 0.36 -12.09 -12.11
C MET A 1 0.69 -13.04 -10.97
N ASP A 2 1.48 -14.07 -11.25
CA ASP A 2 1.94 -15.04 -10.25
C ASP A 2 2.69 -14.43 -9.06
N ASP A 3 3.48 -13.38 -9.26
CA ASP A 3 4.31 -12.81 -8.18
C ASP A 3 3.50 -12.19 -7.04
N VAL A 4 2.38 -11.52 -7.37
CA VAL A 4 1.49 -10.92 -6.36
C VAL A 4 0.78 -12.02 -5.57
N ALA A 5 0.25 -13.03 -6.27
CA ALA A 5 -0.41 -14.17 -5.63
C ALA A 5 0.56 -14.92 -4.71
N GLN A 6 1.79 -15.14 -5.17
CA GLN A 6 2.85 -15.77 -4.39
C GLN A 6 3.24 -14.93 -3.15
N ALA A 7 3.29 -13.61 -3.27
CA ALA A 7 3.55 -12.73 -2.14
C ALA A 7 2.45 -12.85 -1.07
N VAL A 8 1.18 -12.92 -1.50
CA VAL A 8 0.04 -13.14 -0.58
C VAL A 8 0.12 -14.53 0.06
N TRP A 9 0.33 -15.59 -0.72
CA TRP A 9 0.42 -16.96 -0.19
C TRP A 9 1.59 -17.17 0.78
N SER A 10 2.72 -16.49 0.54
CA SER A 10 3.88 -16.56 1.42
C SER A 10 3.78 -15.64 2.65
N GLY A 11 2.70 -14.86 2.78
CA GLY A 11 2.50 -13.91 3.88
C GLY A 11 3.34 -12.63 3.78
N LYS A 12 4.11 -12.45 2.71
CA LYS A 12 4.87 -11.22 2.44
C LYS A 12 3.96 -10.04 2.13
N ALA A 13 2.79 -10.30 1.56
CA ALA A 13 1.76 -9.32 1.31
C ALA A 13 0.43 -9.74 1.95
N GLN A 14 -0.43 -8.77 2.24
CA GLN A 14 -1.78 -9.01 2.75
C GLN A 14 -2.80 -8.52 1.75
N PHE A 15 -3.80 -9.36 1.47
CA PHE A 15 -4.87 -9.09 0.54
C PHE A 15 -6.14 -8.69 1.29
N PHE A 16 -6.64 -7.49 0.97
CA PHE A 16 -7.90 -6.96 1.48
C PHE A 16 -8.92 -6.91 0.34
N PRO A 17 -9.74 -7.96 0.16
CA PRO A 17 -10.85 -7.94 -0.78
C PRO A 17 -11.98 -7.05 -0.21
N LEU A 18 -12.50 -6.16 -1.05
CA LEU A 18 -13.64 -5.29 -0.75
C LEU A 18 -14.79 -5.61 -1.72
N GLN A 19 -15.91 -4.89 -1.64
CA GLN A 19 -17.07 -5.18 -2.48
C GLN A 19 -16.84 -4.77 -3.95
N LYS A 20 -16.24 -3.60 -4.17
CA LYS A 20 -15.97 -3.04 -5.51
C LYS A 20 -14.49 -2.77 -5.75
N SER A 21 -13.64 -3.15 -4.80
CA SER A 21 -12.24 -2.76 -4.76
C SER A 21 -11.36 -3.85 -4.16
N ALA A 22 -10.06 -3.65 -4.27
CA ALA A 22 -9.05 -4.51 -3.69
C ALA A 22 -7.83 -3.68 -3.28
N ILE A 23 -7.22 -4.07 -2.16
CA ILE A 23 -5.96 -3.48 -1.67
C ILE A 23 -4.96 -4.62 -1.37
N ILE A 24 -3.71 -4.41 -1.77
CA ILE A 24 -2.57 -5.23 -1.35
C ILE A 24 -1.64 -4.37 -0.51
N THR A 25 -1.29 -4.87 0.68
CA THR A 25 -0.29 -4.27 1.55
C THR A 25 0.93 -5.14 1.73
N GLU A 26 2.00 -4.56 2.26
CA GLU A 26 3.14 -5.25 2.85
C GLU A 26 3.55 -4.51 4.13
N ILE A 27 4.18 -5.21 5.08
CA ILE A 27 4.84 -4.56 6.22
C ILE A 27 6.31 -4.37 5.84
N VAL A 28 6.77 -3.12 5.92
CA VAL A 28 8.12 -2.71 5.55
C VAL A 28 8.86 -2.31 6.82
N ASP A 29 9.88 -3.09 7.17
CA ASP A 29 10.76 -2.81 8.29
C ASP A 29 11.87 -1.84 7.87
N TYR A 30 11.85 -0.63 8.42
CA TYR A 30 12.96 0.31 8.38
C TYR A 30 13.77 0.20 9.68
N PRO A 31 15.05 0.64 9.69
CA PRO A 31 15.90 0.50 10.89
C PRO A 31 15.35 1.08 12.20
N GLN A 32 14.40 2.03 12.13
CA GLN A 32 13.83 2.71 13.30
C GLN A 32 12.31 2.60 13.41
N LYS A 33 11.63 1.97 12.45
CA LYS A 33 10.16 1.90 12.41
C LYS A 33 9.66 0.85 11.43
N ALA A 34 8.47 0.31 11.67
CA ALA A 34 7.75 -0.52 10.72
C ALA A 34 6.60 0.27 10.07
N MET A 35 6.44 0.16 8.75
CA MET A 35 5.36 0.84 8.01
C MET A 35 4.49 -0.19 7.31
N CYS A 36 3.17 -0.04 7.36
CA CYS A 36 2.28 -0.77 6.46
C CYS A 36 2.19 0.01 5.15
N ARG A 37 2.70 -0.58 4.06
CA ARG A 37 2.70 0.02 2.73
C ARG A 37 1.54 -0.54 1.91
N ILE A 38 0.68 0.34 1.40
CA ILE A 38 -0.22 0.02 0.28
C ILE A 38 0.54 0.27 -1.02
N TRP A 39 0.75 -0.78 -1.82
CA TRP A 39 1.45 -0.69 -3.10
C TRP A 39 0.60 -1.11 -4.30
N LEU A 40 -0.55 -1.75 -4.05
CA LEU A 40 -1.62 -1.91 -5.05
C LEU A 40 -2.97 -1.58 -4.42
N ALA A 41 -3.73 -0.73 -5.10
CA ALA A 41 -5.11 -0.42 -4.76
C ALA A 41 -5.88 -0.12 -6.05
N GLY A 42 -7.07 -0.67 -6.19
CA GLY A 42 -7.91 -0.45 -7.37
C GLY A 42 -9.37 -0.73 -7.09
N GLY A 43 -10.24 0.04 -7.75
CA GLY A 43 -11.69 -0.04 -7.56
C GLY A 43 -12.32 1.33 -7.37
N ASP A 44 -13.34 1.37 -6.53
CA ASP A 44 -14.10 2.55 -6.15
C ASP A 44 -13.32 3.42 -5.16
N LEU A 45 -13.24 4.73 -5.43
CA LEU A 45 -12.39 5.62 -4.63
C LEU A 45 -12.90 5.77 -3.19
N ASP A 46 -14.20 5.92 -3.00
CA ASP A 46 -14.76 6.15 -1.66
C ASP A 46 -14.60 4.89 -0.80
N GLU A 47 -14.85 3.72 -1.39
CA GLU A 47 -14.60 2.44 -0.72
C GLU A 47 -13.13 2.26 -0.33
N LEU A 48 -12.19 2.64 -1.21
CA LEU A 48 -10.76 2.58 -0.92
C LEU A 48 -10.37 3.51 0.25
N MET A 49 -10.95 4.71 0.32
CA MET A 49 -10.67 5.68 1.39
C MET A 49 -11.21 5.21 2.75
N ASP A 50 -12.33 4.48 2.77
CA ASP A 50 -12.85 3.89 4.01
C ASP A 50 -12.08 2.62 4.41
N ALA A 51 -11.67 1.81 3.44
CA ALA A 51 -10.82 0.65 3.67
C ALA A 51 -9.45 1.03 4.23
N GLU A 52 -8.84 2.12 3.75
CA GLU A 52 -7.57 2.64 4.25
C GLU A 52 -7.61 2.87 5.77
N LYS A 53 -8.69 3.46 6.31
CA LYS A 53 -8.85 3.68 7.76
C LYS A 53 -8.87 2.38 8.55
N SER A 54 -9.56 1.38 8.01
CA SER A 54 -9.65 0.05 8.64
C SER A 54 -8.31 -0.68 8.58
N ILE A 55 -7.59 -0.55 7.47
CA ILE A 55 -6.24 -1.08 7.30
C ILE A 55 -5.25 -0.37 8.23
N ALA A 56 -5.38 0.94 8.45
CA ALA A 56 -4.55 1.68 9.38
C ALA A 56 -4.74 1.20 10.84
N TYR A 57 -5.97 0.84 11.23
CA TYR A 57 -6.22 0.19 12.52
C TYR A 57 -5.54 -1.18 12.57
N TRP A 58 -5.71 -2.01 11.54
CA TRP A 58 -5.06 -3.31 11.45
C TRP A 58 -3.53 -3.20 11.52
N ALA A 59 -2.92 -2.25 10.79
CA ALA A 59 -1.48 -2.03 10.76
C ALA A 59 -0.92 -1.72 12.15
N ARG A 60 -1.62 -0.93 12.97
CA ARG A 60 -1.23 -0.69 14.37
C ARG A 60 -1.22 -1.98 15.19
N THR A 61 -2.18 -2.89 14.97
CA THR A 61 -2.18 -4.20 15.64
C THR A 61 -1.02 -5.10 15.22
N GLN A 62 -0.45 -4.87 14.04
CA GLN A 62 0.75 -5.56 13.56
C GLN A 62 2.05 -4.90 14.05
N GLY A 63 1.96 -3.84 14.86
CA GLY A 63 3.13 -3.12 15.39
C GLY A 63 3.71 -2.08 14.42
N CYS A 64 2.98 -1.69 13.36
CA CYS A 64 3.43 -0.61 12.49
C CYS A 64 3.30 0.77 13.15
N ASP A 65 4.32 1.61 12.96
CA ASP A 65 4.37 3.00 13.41
C ASP A 65 3.58 3.95 12.50
N GLY A 66 3.19 3.48 11.32
CA GLY A 66 2.40 4.26 10.38
C GLY A 66 2.06 3.52 9.09
N MET A 67 1.47 4.28 8.18
CA MET A 67 1.09 3.85 6.84
C MET A 67 1.89 4.61 5.79
N GLU A 68 2.16 3.97 4.66
CA GLU A 68 2.67 4.64 3.46
C GLU A 68 2.00 4.12 2.20
N ILE A 69 1.92 4.95 1.17
CA ILE A 69 1.23 4.61 -0.08
C ILE A 69 2.19 4.90 -1.23
N VAL A 70 2.42 3.89 -2.06
CA VAL A 70 3.14 4.04 -3.33
C VAL A 70 2.11 4.11 -4.43
N GLY A 71 1.93 5.28 -5.02
CA GLY A 71 0.91 5.48 -6.04
C GLY A 71 1.10 6.75 -6.87
N ARG A 72 0.20 6.92 -7.85
CA ARG A 72 0.17 8.12 -8.71
C ARG A 72 -0.04 9.40 -7.90
N ARG A 73 0.50 10.52 -8.39
CA ARG A 73 0.40 11.87 -7.76
C ARG A 73 -1.03 12.27 -7.38
N GLY A 74 -2.06 11.79 -8.09
CA GLY A 74 -3.46 12.08 -7.78
C GLY A 74 -3.89 11.71 -6.35
N TRP A 75 -3.23 10.72 -5.73
CA TRP A 75 -3.53 10.29 -4.37
C TRP A 75 -3.27 11.36 -3.30
N SER A 76 -2.33 12.28 -3.53
CA SER A 76 -2.08 13.38 -2.57
C SER A 76 -3.25 14.37 -2.45
N ARG A 77 -4.22 14.33 -3.38
CA ARG A 77 -5.44 15.13 -3.29
C ARG A 77 -6.47 14.51 -2.34
N GLN A 78 -6.44 13.20 -2.18
CA GLN A 78 -7.41 12.43 -1.37
C GLN A 78 -6.86 12.17 0.04
N LEU A 79 -5.58 11.83 0.15
CA LEU A 79 -4.89 11.49 1.39
C LEU A 79 -4.31 12.75 2.07
N LYS A 80 -5.17 13.56 2.67
CA LYS A 80 -4.80 14.88 3.21
C LYS A 80 -3.94 14.81 4.48
N ASP A 81 -4.01 13.71 5.20
CA ASP A 81 -3.24 13.37 6.39
C ASP A 81 -1.90 12.70 6.06
N TYR A 82 -1.66 12.38 4.78
CA TYR A 82 -0.39 11.86 4.31
C TYR A 82 0.51 13.01 3.82
N ARG A 83 1.80 12.90 4.13
CA ARG A 83 2.83 13.77 3.58
C ARG A 83 3.52 13.09 2.40
N GLN A 84 3.61 13.78 1.26
CA GLN A 84 4.45 13.29 0.16
C GLN A 84 5.92 13.24 0.61
N SER A 85 6.50 12.04 0.61
CA SER A 85 7.85 11.79 1.15
C SER A 85 8.93 11.62 0.08
N ALA A 86 8.56 11.22 -1.15
CA ALA A 86 9.52 10.90 -2.21
C ALA A 86 9.02 11.29 -3.61
N VAL A 87 9.97 11.38 -4.53
CA VAL A 87 9.76 11.37 -5.99
C VAL A 87 10.59 10.21 -6.53
N VAL A 88 9.94 9.24 -7.17
CA VAL A 88 10.60 8.05 -7.72
C VAL A 88 10.90 8.29 -9.20
N LEU A 89 12.15 8.13 -9.60
CA LEU A 89 12.60 8.17 -10.99
C LEU A 89 12.95 6.73 -11.42
N MET A 90 12.51 6.32 -12.61
CA MET A 90 12.71 4.97 -13.13
C MET A 90 13.49 5.03 -14.44
N LYS A 91 14.47 4.13 -14.59
CA LYS A 91 15.14 3.83 -15.85
C LYS A 91 14.95 2.33 -16.08
N ASP A 92 14.32 1.97 -17.18
CA ASP A 92 14.16 0.57 -17.58
C ASP A 92 15.39 0.10 -18.35
N PHE A 93 15.79 -1.16 -18.12
CA PHE A 93 16.92 -1.83 -18.79
C PHE A 93 16.45 -2.96 -19.69
N SER A 94 15.16 -3.03 -19.99
CA SER A 94 14.52 -4.19 -20.63
C SER A 94 14.95 -4.43 -22.09
N ASP A 95 15.81 -3.59 -22.67
CA ASP A 95 16.26 -3.64 -24.06
C ASP A 95 17.79 -3.42 -24.22
N GLU A 96 18.61 -3.70 -23.20
CA GLU A 96 20.09 -3.82 -23.32
C GLU A 96 20.56 -5.27 -23.53
#